data_AF-A0A4Y9ISB0-F1
#
_entry.id   AF-A0A4Y9ISB0-F1
#
_cell.length_a   1.000
_cell.length_b   1.000
_cell.length_c   1.000
_cell.angle_alpha   90.00
_cell.angle_beta   90.00
_cell.angle_gamma   90.00
#
_symmetry.space_group_name_H-M   'P 1'
#
loop_
_entity.id
_entity.type
_entity.pdbx_description
1 polymer ?
#
loop_
_entity_poly.entity_id
_entity_poly.type
_entity_poly.pdbx_seq_one_letter_code
_entity_poly.pdbx_strand_id
1 'polypeptide(L)' 'GKGLGKRIMREIMQFIETAVPESAYVSLIADGQAQDLYAQFGFRHTAPASVGMALTR' A
#
# COMPACT_ATOMS: atom_id res chain seq x y z
N GLY A 1 -1.38 19.36 1.70
CA GLY A 1 -0.49 18.89 0.62
C GLY A 1 -1.18 19.02 -0.74
N LYS A 2 -0.43 19.03 -1.86
CA LYS A 2 -0.96 19.25 -3.23
C LYS A 2 -1.73 18.05 -3.83
N GLY A 3 -2.20 17.09 -3.02
CA GLY A 3 -2.94 15.91 -3.49
C GLY A 3 -2.15 14.88 -4.32
N LEU A 4 -0.84 15.08 -4.52
CA LEU A 4 -0.02 14.24 -5.40
C LEU A 4 0.01 12.77 -4.96
N GLY A 5 0.11 12.49 -3.66
CA GLY A 5 0.09 11.11 -3.14
C GLY A 5 -1.18 10.35 -3.52
N LYS A 6 -2.35 10.99 -3.42
CA LYS A 6 -3.63 10.39 -3.87
C LYS A 6 -3.68 10.19 -5.38
N ARG A 7 -3.05 11.07 -6.17
CA ARG A 7 -2.96 10.90 -7.62
C ARG A 7 -2.10 9.68 -7.96
N ILE A 8 -0.90 9.59 -7.39
CA ILE A 8 0.01 8.45 -7.60
C ILE A 8 -0.66 7.13 -7.22
N MET A 9 -1.30 7.07 -6.05
CA MET A 9 -1.98 5.85 -5.62
C MET A 9 -3.12 5.44 -6.55
N ARG A 10 -3.88 6.39 -7.13
CA ARG A 10 -4.90 6.05 -8.12
C ARG A 10 -4.31 5.37 -9.36
N GLU A 11 -3.21 5.90 -9.90
CA GLU A 11 -2.55 5.30 -11.05
C GLU A 11 -2.00 3.89 -10.72
N ILE A 12 -1.45 3.70 -9.51
CA ILE A 12 -0.97 2.39 -9.04
C ILE A 12 -2.12 1.40 -8.91
N MET A 13 -3.23 1.80 -8.29
CA MET A 13 -4.40 0.92 -8.12
C MET A 13 -5.01 0.53 -9.46
N GLN A 14 -5.13 1.48 -10.39
CA GLN A 14 -5.60 1.20 -11.75
C GLN A 14 -4.71 0.17 -12.46
N PHE A 15 -3.39 0.27 -12.30
CA PHE A 15 -2.46 -0.72 -12.84
C PHE A 15 -2.67 -2.11 -12.20
N ILE A 16 -2.79 -2.17 -10.87
CA ILE A 16 -3.04 -3.43 -10.16
C ILE A 16 -4.32 -4.09 -10.65
N GLU A 17 -5.42 -3.34 -10.76
CA GLU A 17 -6.72 -3.87 -11.18
C GLU A 17 -6.74 -4.39 -12.62
N THR A 18 -5.92 -3.82 -13.51
CA THR A 18 -6.01 -4.09 -14.96
C THR A 18 -4.91 -5.02 -15.48
N ALA A 19 -3.76 -5.10 -14.80
CA ALA A 19 -2.59 -5.79 -15.30
C ALA A 19 -2.01 -6.85 -14.35
N VAL A 20 -2.47 -6.91 -13.10
CA VAL A 20 -1.92 -7.83 -12.10
C VAL A 20 -2.89 -9.00 -11.87
N PRO A 21 -2.40 -10.26 -11.83
CA PRO A 21 -3.25 -11.42 -11.55
C PRO A 21 -3.95 -11.32 -10.19
N GLU A 22 -5.16 -11.87 -10.07
CA GLU A 22 -5.92 -11.89 -8.80
C GLU A 22 -5.18 -12.60 -7.66
N SER A 23 -4.29 -13.54 -7.98
CA SER A 23 -3.47 -14.25 -7.01
C SER A 23 -2.27 -13.45 -6.49
N ALA A 24 -2.04 -12.24 -7.02
CA ALA A 24 -0.89 -11.45 -6.62
C ALA A 24 -1.05 -10.92 -5.19
N TYR A 25 0.05 -10.98 -4.44
CA TYR A 25 0.15 -10.40 -3.13
C TYR A 25 0.80 -9.01 -3.22
N VAL A 26 0.05 -7.96 -2.86
CA VAL A 26 0.54 -6.58 -2.84
C VAL A 26 0.67 -6.11 -1.39
N SER A 27 1.89 -5.76 -0.97
CA SER A 27 2.19 -5.21 0.35
C SER A 27 2.91 -3.88 0.25
N LEU A 28 2.78 -3.03 1.27
CA LEU A 28 3.51 -1.77 1.38
C LEU A 28 4.02 -1.55 2.81
N ILE A 29 5.04 -0.71 2.93
CA ILE A 29 5.53 -0.19 4.21
C ILE A 29 5.02 1.25 4.34
N ALA A 30 4.23 1.50 5.38
CA ALA A 30 3.65 2.80 5.66
C ALA A 30 4.16 3.34 6.98
N ASP A 31 5.00 4.37 6.92
CA ASP A 31 5.51 5.02 8.12
C ASP A 31 4.52 6.06 8.65
N GLY A 32 4.29 6.06 9.96
CA GLY A 32 3.49 7.07 10.65
C GLY A 32 2.10 7.24 10.06
N GLN A 33 1.72 8.48 9.75
CA GLN A 33 0.38 8.84 9.24
C GLN A 33 0.16 8.47 7.76
N ALA A 34 1.18 7.97 7.04
CA ALA A 34 1.00 7.55 5.65
C ALA A 34 -0.01 6.40 5.51
N GLN A 35 -0.15 5.57 6.55
CA GLN A 35 -1.13 4.48 6.61
C GLN A 35 -2.57 4.95 6.32
N ASP A 36 -2.94 6.15 6.77
CA ASP A 36 -4.28 6.71 6.57
C ASP A 36 -4.58 7.01 5.10
N LEU A 37 -3.54 7.36 4.33
CA LEU A 37 -3.65 7.52 2.88
C LEU A 37 -3.91 6.17 2.22
N TYR A 38 -3.14 5.14 2.57
CA TYR A 38 -3.24 3.83 1.93
C TYR A 38 -4.52 3.09 2.32
N ALA A 39 -5.02 3.27 3.53
CA ALA A 39 -6.30 2.72 3.98
C ALA A 39 -7.47 3.19 3.09
N GLN A 40 -7.41 4.41 2.53
CA GLN A 40 -8.41 4.90 1.56
C GLN A 40 -8.45 4.10 0.25
N PHE A 41 -7.40 3.31 -0.04
CA PHE A 41 -7.29 2.45 -1.22
C PHE A 41 -7.44 0.95 -0.86
N GLY A 42 -7.94 0.62 0.33
CA GLY A 42 -8.26 -0.76 0.72
C GLY A 42 -7.09 -1.54 1.33
N PHE A 43 -5.92 -0.93 1.49
CA PHE A 43 -4.83 -1.53 2.27
C PHE A 43 -5.24 -1.69 3.73
N ARG A 44 -4.84 -2.81 4.33
CA ARG A 44 -5.15 -3.18 5.72
C ARG A 44 -3.89 -3.65 6.42
N HIS A 45 -3.86 -3.52 7.74
CA HIS A 45 -2.79 -4.12 8.53
C HIS A 45 -2.80 -5.64 8.35
N THR A 46 -1.62 -6.20 8.07
CA THR A 46 -1.41 -7.65 8.00
C THR A 46 -1.06 -8.25 9.35
N ALA A 47 -0.65 -7.42 10.32
CA ALA A 47 -0.38 -7.82 11.69
C ALA A 47 -1.70 -8.17 12.43
N PRO A 48 -1.68 -9.11 13.39
CA PRO A 48 -0.51 -9.85 13.86
C PRO A 48 -0.10 -11.04 12.98
N ALA A 49 -0.92 -11.43 11.99
CA ALA A 49 -0.68 -12.62 11.18
C ALA A 49 0.63 -12.56 10.38
N SER A 50 0.95 -11.39 9.81
CA SER A 50 2.22 -11.13 9.11
C SER A 50 2.76 -9.77 9.51
N VAL A 51 4.02 -9.74 9.97
CA VAL A 51 4.70 -8.53 10.45
C VAL A 51 5.88 -8.21 9.53
N GLY A 52 5.99 -6.95 9.12
CA GLY A 52 7.14 -6.47 8.35
C GLY A 52 8.42 -6.47 9.20
N MET A 53 9.54 -6.85 8.61
CA MET A 53 10.84 -6.92 9.28
C MET A 53 11.89 -6.21 8.43
N ALA A 54 12.86 -5.55 9.06
CA ALA A 54 14.00 -4.91 8.40
C ALA A 54 15.30 -5.28 9.12
N LEU A 55 16.39 -5.44 8.36
CA LEU A 55 17.75 -5.58 8.90
C LEU A 55 18.51 -4.28 8.62
N THR A 56 18.87 -3.56 9.69
CA THR A 56 19.73 -2.38 9.64
C THR A 56 21.06 -2.72 10.28
N ARG A 57 22.18 -2.28 9.68
CA ARG A 57 23.53 -2.43 10.24
C ARG A 57 23.99 -1.12 10.86
#